data_AF-A0A349B444-F1
#
_entry.id   AF-A0A349B444-F1
#
_cell.length_a   1.000
_cell.length_b   1.000
_cell.length_c   1.000
_cell.angle_alpha   90.00
_cell.angle_beta   90.00
_cell.angle_gamma   90.00
#
_symmetry.space_group_name_H-M   'P 1'
#
loop_
_entity.id
_entity.type
_entity.pdbx_description
1 polymer ?
#
loop_
_entity_poly.entity_id
_entity_poly.type
_entity_poly.pdbx_seq_one_letter_code
_entity_poly.pdbx_strand_id
1 'polypeptide(L)' 'MPSIQVKDVPDAIHATLRSRAAAAGMSLQEYLLARLIEDAQTPTLDEVLDRAGGRAGGKASLRHATKAVRRERDSR' A
#
# COMPACT_ATOMS: atom_id res chain seq x y z
N MET A 1 12.16 -17.78 -8.97
CA MET A 1 11.47 -16.86 -8.04
C MET A 1 12.42 -15.72 -7.72
N PRO A 2 11.93 -14.48 -7.53
CA PRO A 2 12.80 -13.37 -7.14
C PRO A 2 13.36 -13.61 -5.73
N SER A 3 14.64 -13.29 -5.53
CA SER A 3 15.31 -13.35 -4.23
C SER A 3 15.88 -11.96 -3.90
N ILE A 4 15.89 -11.63 -2.62
CA ILE A 4 16.41 -10.37 -2.10
C ILE A 4 17.54 -10.69 -1.14
N GLN A 5 18.70 -10.07 -1.35
CA GLN A 5 19.84 -10.15 -0.44
C GLN A 5 20.09 -8.75 0.14
N VAL A 6 20.01 -8.64 1.46
CA VAL A 6 20.35 -7.40 2.18
C VAL A 6 21.76 -7.56 2.73
N LYS A 7 22.67 -6.68 2.31
CA LYS A 7 24.08 -6.67 2.74
C LYS A 7 24.27 -5.68 3.87
N ASP A 8 25.36 -5.87 4.63
CA ASP A 8 25.84 -4.93 5.65
C ASP A 8 24.80 -4.61 6.75
N VAL A 9 23.95 -5.58 7.08
CA VAL A 9 23.03 -5.47 8.22
C VAL A 9 23.85 -5.43 9.51
N PRO A 10 23.75 -4.39 10.34
CA PRO A 10 24.49 -4.32 11.59
C PRO A 10 24.16 -5.51 12.50
N ASP A 11 25.18 -6.09 13.14
CA ASP A 11 25.04 -7.31 13.94
C ASP A 11 23.95 -7.21 15.02
N ALA A 12 23.84 -6.05 15.67
CA ALA A 12 22.82 -5.78 16.68
C ALA A 12 21.38 -5.85 16.11
N ILE A 13 21.20 -5.37 14.87
CA ILE A 13 19.91 -5.41 14.17
C ILE A 13 19.60 -6.85 13.76
N HIS A 14 20.58 -7.56 13.20
CA HIS A 14 20.43 -8.96 12.83
C HIS A 14 20.06 -9.83 14.06
N ALA A 15 20.73 -9.64 15.20
CA ALA A 15 20.43 -10.34 16.44
C ALA A 15 19.00 -10.05 16.94
N THR A 16 18.57 -8.80 16.88
CA THR A 16 17.21 -8.40 17.27
C THR A 16 16.16 -9.07 16.39
N LEU A 17 16.36 -9.08 15.06
CA LEU A 17 15.44 -9.69 14.11
C LEU A 17 15.38 -11.21 14.30
N ARG A 18 16.53 -11.86 14.54
CA ARG A 18 16.59 -13.29 14.83
C ARG A 18 15.85 -13.66 16.11
N SER A 19 15.99 -12.85 17.16
CA SER A 19 15.26 -13.06 18.42
C SER A 19 13.74 -12.93 18.21
N ARG A 20 13.28 -11.93 17.46
CA ARG A 20 11.85 -11.75 17.12
C ARG A 20 11.29 -12.89 16.28
N ALA A 21 12.05 -13.36 15.29
CA ALA A 21 11.67 -14.51 14.47
C ALA A 21 11.49 -15.77 15.33
N ALA A 22 12.45 -16.04 16.24
CA ALA A 22 12.36 -17.16 17.17
C ALA A 22 11.15 -17.05 18.11
N ALA A 23 10.87 -15.85 18.64
CA ALA A 23 9.69 -15.59 19.47
C ALA A 23 8.36 -15.82 18.70
N ALA A 24 8.35 -15.59 17.39
CA ALA A 24 7.21 -15.87 16.52
C ALA A 24 7.15 -17.32 16.02
N GLY A 25 8.11 -18.18 16.39
CA GLY A 25 8.19 -19.57 15.91
C GLY A 25 8.53 -19.68 14.41
N MET A 26 9.17 -18.66 13.84
CA MET A 26 9.49 -18.56 12.42
C MET A 26 11.00 -18.62 12.20
N SER A 27 11.43 -19.11 11.04
CA SER A 27 12.79 -18.83 10.57
C SER A 27 12.97 -17.32 10.34
N LEU A 28 14.21 -16.83 10.41
CA LEU A 28 14.50 -15.43 10.13
C LEU A 28 14.01 -15.01 8.74
N GLN A 29 14.14 -15.90 7.74
CA GLN A 29 13.75 -15.60 6.37
C GLN A 29 12.23 -15.50 6.22
N GLU A 30 11.46 -16.39 6.84
CA GLU A 30 9.99 -16.31 6.86
C GLU A 30 9.51 -15.04 7.57
N TYR A 31 10.11 -14.73 8.73
CA TYR A 31 9.78 -13.53 9.49
C TYR A 31 10.02 -12.26 8.67
N LEU A 32 11.17 -12.16 7.98
CA LEU A 32 11.49 -11.01 7.14
C LEU A 32 10.59 -10.93 5.90
N LEU A 33 10.28 -12.07 5.27
CA LEU A 33 9.36 -12.11 4.15
C LEU A 33 7.97 -11.61 4.53
N ALA A 34 7.42 -12.07 5.67
CA ALA A 34 6.14 -11.59 6.17
C ALA A 34 6.15 -10.08 6.39
N ARG A 35 7.22 -9.57 7.01
CA ARG A 35 7.41 -8.13 7.23
C ARG A 35 7.44 -7.31 5.93
N LEU A 36 8.15 -7.81 4.91
CA LEU A 36 8.26 -7.16 3.60
C LEU A 36 6.93 -7.18 2.84
N ILE A 37 6.15 -8.25 2.99
CA ILE A 37 4.81 -8.34 2.41
C ILE A 37 3.88 -7.31 3.06
N GLU A 38 3.88 -7.22 4.40
CA GLU A 38 3.09 -6.23 5.13
C GLU A 38 3.46 -4.79 4.74
N ASP A 39 4.77 -4.51 4.64
CA ASP A 39 5.29 -3.20 4.22
C ASP A 39 4.82 -2.84 2.80
N ALA A 40 4.97 -3.76 1.85
CA ALA A 40 4.57 -3.56 0.46
C ALA A 40 3.04 -3.48 0.24
N GLN A 41 2.23 -3.99 1.17
CA GLN A 41 0.77 -3.90 1.09
C GLN A 41 0.26 -2.50 1.45
N THR A 42 1.03 -1.71 2.20
CA THR A 42 0.64 -0.37 2.61
C THR A 42 1.20 0.65 1.62
N PRO A 43 0.38 1.25 0.73
CA PRO A 43 0.88 2.23 -0.21
C PRO A 43 1.39 3.46 0.55
N THR A 44 2.50 4.01 0.09
CA THR A 44 3.04 5.25 0.63
C THR A 44 2.11 6.43 0.29
N LEU A 45 2.22 7.53 1.04
CA LEU A 45 1.45 8.75 0.75
C LEU A 45 1.72 9.24 -0.68
N ASP A 46 2.98 9.22 -1.12
CA ASP A 46 3.37 9.63 -2.47
C ASP A 46 2.74 8.73 -3.52
N GLU A 47 2.74 7.41 -3.34
CA GLU A 47 2.04 6.48 -4.25
C GLU A 47 0.52 6.70 -4.28
N VAL A 48 -0.08 7.08 -3.15
CA VAL A 48 -1.50 7.44 -3.08
C VAL A 48 -1.75 8.75 -3.82
N LEU A 49 -0.88 9.76 -3.64
CA LEU A 49 -0.97 11.06 -4.30
C LEU A 49 -0.75 10.94 -5.80
N ASP A 50 0.22 10.16 -6.26
CA ASP A 50 0.45 9.86 -7.68
C ASP A 50 -0.75 9.14 -8.30
N ARG A 51 -1.32 8.16 -7.58
CA ARG A 51 -2.55 7.48 -7.98
C ARG A 51 -3.76 8.42 -7.99
N ALA A 52 -3.81 9.40 -7.09
CA ALA A 52 -4.86 10.42 -7.04
C ALA A 52 -4.69 11.47 -8.15
N GLY A 53 -3.45 11.86 -8.47
CA GLY A 53 -3.12 12.72 -9.62
C GLY A 53 -3.47 12.05 -10.95
N GLY A 54 -3.31 10.72 -11.05
CA GLY A 54 -3.80 9.91 -12.16
C GLY A 54 -5.33 9.83 -12.25
N ARG A 55 -6.04 10.02 -11.13
CA ARG A 55 -7.46 10.38 -11.11
C ARG A 55 -7.59 11.89 -11.28
N ALA A 56 -7.13 12.41 -12.43
CA ALA A 56 -7.60 13.71 -12.88
C ALA A 56 -9.14 13.65 -12.80
N GLY A 57 -9.72 14.45 -11.89
CA GLY A 57 -11.15 14.42 -11.60
C GLY A 57 -11.95 14.37 -12.90
N GLY A 58 -12.98 13.52 -12.94
CA GLY A 58 -13.80 13.37 -14.13
C GLY A 58 -14.29 14.73 -14.62
N LYS A 59 -14.04 15.06 -15.89
CA LYS A 59 -14.59 16.27 -16.49
C LYS A 59 -16.06 16.03 -16.79
N ALA A 60 -16.94 16.60 -15.97
CA ALA A 60 -18.36 16.66 -16.28
C ALA A 60 -18.72 18.05 -16.82
N SER A 61 -19.46 18.10 -17.93
CA SER A 61 -20.02 19.37 -18.38
C SER A 61 -21.13 19.83 -17.42
N LEU A 62 -21.31 21.14 -17.28
CA LEU A 62 -22.38 21.72 -16.45
C LEU A 62 -23.78 21.22 -16.87
N ARG A 63 -23.98 20.98 -18.18
CA ARG A 63 -25.22 20.38 -18.70
C ARG A 63 -25.42 18.95 -18.21
N HIS A 64 -24.36 18.15 -18.15
CA HIS A 64 -24.44 16.78 -17.64
C HIS A 64 -24.78 16.77 -16.14
N ALA A 65 -24.13 17.63 -15.36
CA ALA A 65 -24.40 17.77 -13.93
C ALA A 65 -25.85 18.19 -13.64
N THR A 66 -26.35 19.21 -14.34
CA THR A 66 -27.73 19.68 -14.17
C THR A 66 -28.78 18.64 -14.59
N LYS A 67 -28.52 17.86 -15.65
CA LYS A 67 -29.40 16.76 -16.06
C LYS A 67 -29.44 15.62 -15.03
N ALA A 68 -28.32 15.30 -14.40
CA ALA A 68 -28.26 14.30 -13.34
C ALA A 68 -29.11 14.72 -12.12
N VAL A 69 -28.96 15.98 -11.68
CA VAL A 69 -29.74 16.53 -10.54
C VAL A 69 -31.23 16.58 -10.85
N ARG A 70 -31.62 16.93 -12.08
CA ARG A 70 -33.05 16.91 -12.48
C ARG A 70 -33.64 15.51 -12.44
N ARG A 71 -32.96 14.50 -13.00
CA ARG A 71 -33.42 13.10 -12.94
C ARG A 71 -33.68 12.62 -11.51
N GLU A 72 -32.77 12.93 -10.58
CA GLU A 72 -32.92 12.59 -9.17
C GLU A 72 -34.17 13.25 -8.54
N ARG A 73 -34.42 14.52 -8.86
CA ARG A 73 -35.58 15.27 -8.35
C ARG A 73 -36.89 14.76 -8.94
N ASP A 74 -36.91 14.42 -10.23
CA ASP A 74 -38.10 13.91 -10.91
C ASP A 74 -38.48 12.49 -10.44
N SER A 75 -37.56 11.79 -9.76
CA SER A 75 -37.78 10.46 -9.17
C SER A 75 -38.21 10.48 -7.70
N ARG A 76 -38.34 11.66 -7.07
CA ARG A 76 -38.85 11.84 -5.70
C ARG A 76 -40.30 12.30 -5.73
#